data_AF-A0A3M1AAL2-F1
#
_entry.id   AF-A0A3M1AAL2-F1
#
_cell.length_a   1.000
_cell.length_b   1.000
_cell.length_c   1.000
_cell.angle_alpha   90.00
_cell.angle_beta   90.00
_cell.angle_gamma   90.00
#
_symmetry.space_group_name_H-M   'P 1'
#
loop_
_entity.id
_entity.type
_entity.pdbx_description
1 polymer ?
#
loop_
_entity_poly.entity_id
_entity_poly.type
_entity_poly.pdbx_seq_one_letter_code
_entity_poly.pdbx_strand_id
1 'polypeptide(L)'
;FVMEDARGLEEDRAERDAVLSGIGVRFTETYFREKYGFEPDDFSLDQSQSSAPQPVMSSALEVTLADDRPRFTAGQQAVDDAVAGLAASAPQPIPPEAIASAIRGARDRAELVARLAVVMSGADDRAFRQVLERAMMAAEINGAIEAERTAEG
;
A
#
# COMPACT_ATOMS: atom_id res chain seq x y z
N PHE A 1 -3.91 -20.08 -30.69
CA PHE A 1 -4.66 -19.30 -29.69
C PHE A 1 -4.97 -20.24 -28.54
N VAL A 2 -4.28 -20.09 -27.41
CA VAL A 2 -4.62 -20.82 -26.19
C VAL A 2 -5.91 -20.19 -25.68
N MET A 3 -6.98 -20.98 -25.56
CA MET A 3 -8.16 -20.53 -24.83
C MET A 3 -7.76 -20.51 -23.37
N GLU A 4 -7.40 -19.31 -22.89
CA GLU A 4 -7.24 -19.02 -21.48
C GLU A 4 -8.61 -19.31 -20.83
N ASP A 5 -8.64 -20.30 -19.92
CA ASP A 5 -9.86 -20.69 -19.22
C ASP A 5 -10.39 -19.46 -18.48
N ALA A 6 -11.61 -19.03 -18.82
CA ALA A 6 -12.24 -17.82 -18.28
C ALA A 6 -12.26 -17.80 -16.74
N ARG A 7 -12.10 -18.97 -16.09
CA ARG A 7 -11.98 -19.10 -14.63
C ARG A 7 -10.75 -18.40 -14.03
N GLY A 8 -9.62 -18.34 -14.73
CA GLY A 8 -8.42 -17.65 -14.22
C GLY A 8 -8.61 -16.13 -14.13
N LEU A 9 -9.37 -15.56 -15.07
CA LEU A 9 -9.68 -14.13 -15.10
C LEU A 9 -10.61 -13.69 -13.97
N GLU A 10 -11.45 -14.60 -13.48
CA GLU A 10 -12.35 -14.33 -12.36
C GLU A 10 -11.64 -14.46 -11.00
N GLU A 11 -10.63 -15.33 -10.89
CA GLU A 11 -9.79 -15.46 -9.69
C GLU A 11 -8.95 -14.20 -9.45
N ASP A 12 -8.22 -13.74 -10.48
CA ASP A 12 -7.43 -12.49 -10.40
C ASP A 12 -8.30 -11.27 -10.07
N ARG A 13 -9.53 -11.26 -10.60
CA ARG A 13 -10.49 -10.19 -10.35
C ARG A 13 -10.98 -10.22 -8.91
N ALA A 14 -11.29 -11.40 -8.39
CA ALA A 14 -11.71 -11.59 -7.02
C ALA A 14 -10.60 -11.18 -6.04
N GLU A 15 -9.34 -11.53 -6.32
CA GLU A 15 -8.20 -11.12 -5.48
C GLU A 15 -8.05 -9.59 -5.45
N ARG A 16 -8.08 -8.94 -6.62
CA ARG A 16 -8.04 -7.47 -6.71
C ARG A 16 -9.17 -6.82 -5.92
N ASP A 17 -10.39 -7.33 -6.08
CA ASP A 17 -11.57 -6.76 -5.42
C ASP A 17 -11.53 -6.99 -3.90
N ALA A 18 -10.91 -8.07 -3.43
CA ALA A 18 -10.63 -8.28 -2.01
C ALA A 18 -9.64 -7.25 -1.45
N VAL A 19 -8.55 -6.95 -2.17
CA VAL A 19 -7.59 -5.89 -1.77
C VAL A 19 -8.27 -4.52 -1.74
N LEU A 20 -9.05 -4.19 -2.77
CA LEU A 20 -9.78 -2.92 -2.85
C LEU A 20 -10.79 -2.78 -1.70
N SER A 21 -11.49 -3.85 -1.35
CA SER A 21 -12.41 -3.87 -0.21
C SER A 21 -11.66 -3.65 1.12
N GLY A 22 -10.47 -4.23 1.26
CA GLY A 22 -9.61 -4.06 2.44
C GLY A 22 -9.15 -2.62 2.68
N ILE A 23 -8.97 -1.82 1.63
CA ILE A 23 -8.65 -0.39 1.73
C ILE A 23 -9.88 0.53 1.78
N GLY A 24 -11.09 -0.04 1.88
CA GLY A 24 -12.34 0.68 2.08
C GLY A 24 -13.19 0.94 0.83
N VAL A 25 -12.84 0.37 -0.32
CA VAL A 25 -13.70 0.42 -1.51
C VAL A 25 -14.96 -0.43 -1.27
N ARG A 26 -16.12 0.08 -1.70
CA ARG A 26 -17.40 -0.63 -1.60
C ARG A 26 -17.96 -0.83 -3.00
N PHE A 27 -18.14 -2.09 -3.38
CA PHE A 27 -18.73 -2.45 -4.67
C PHE A 27 -20.25 -2.44 -4.59
N THR A 28 -20.88 -2.05 -5.70
CA THR A 28 -22.34 -2.02 -5.82
C THR A 28 -22.88 -3.33 -6.37
N GLU A 29 -24.16 -3.59 -6.16
CA GLU A 29 -24.84 -4.73 -6.78
C GLU A 29 -24.71 -4.70 -8.32
N THR A 30 -24.80 -3.52 -8.93
CA THR A 30 -24.59 -3.33 -10.37
C THR A 30 -23.22 -3.83 -10.84
N TYR A 31 -22.16 -3.58 -10.07
CA TYR A 31 -20.81 -4.02 -10.40
C TYR A 31 -20.71 -5.55 -10.44
N PHE A 32 -21.29 -6.22 -9.45
CA PHE A 32 -21.31 -7.67 -9.38
C PHE A 32 -22.12 -8.31 -10.51
N ARG A 33 -23.24 -7.69 -10.89
CA ARG A 33 -24.03 -8.12 -12.04
C ARG A 33 -23.29 -7.98 -13.37
N GLU A 34 -22.64 -6.84 -13.60
CA GLU A 34 -21.96 -6.58 -14.87
C GLU A 34 -20.63 -7.30 -15.02
N LYS A 35 -19.90 -7.50 -13.91
CA LYS A 35 -18.53 -8.03 -13.95
C LYS A 35 -18.46 -9.51 -13.62
N TYR A 36 -19.30 -10.00 -12.71
CA TYR A 36 -19.31 -11.41 -12.32
C TYR A 36 -20.55 -12.15 -12.85
N GLY A 37 -21.49 -11.44 -13.49
CA GLY A 37 -22.70 -12.05 -14.03
C GLY A 37 -23.70 -12.50 -12.96
N PHE A 38 -23.59 -11.98 -11.73
CA PHE A 38 -24.51 -12.35 -10.65
C PHE A 38 -25.90 -11.76 -10.89
N GLU A 39 -26.91 -12.62 -10.94
CA GLU A 39 -28.31 -12.23 -10.94
C GLU A 39 -28.84 -12.08 -9.51
N PRO A 40 -29.83 -11.21 -9.26
CA PRO A 40 -30.39 -10.98 -7.91
C PRO A 40 -30.91 -12.24 -7.22
N ASP A 41 -31.29 -13.26 -7.99
CA ASP A 41 -31.81 -14.53 -7.49
C ASP A 41 -30.71 -15.55 -7.14
N ASP A 42 -29.44 -15.27 -7.47
CA ASP A 42 -28.31 -16.17 -7.22
C ASP A 42 -27.89 -16.21 -5.73
N PHE A 43 -28.29 -15.22 -4.93
CA PHE A 43 -27.92 -15.09 -3.53
C PHE A 43 -29.05 -14.53 -2.67
N SER A 44 -29.09 -14.94 -1.39
CA SER A 44 -29.98 -14.35 -0.39
C SER A 44 -29.18 -13.61 0.66
N LEU A 45 -29.56 -12.36 0.95
CA LEU A 45 -28.94 -11.56 2.00
C LEU A 45 -29.59 -11.92 3.34
N ASP A 46 -28.90 -12.70 4.16
CA ASP A 46 -29.30 -12.91 5.55
C ASP A 46 -28.97 -11.66 6.38
N GLN A 47 -29.96 -10.76 6.51
CA GLN A 47 -29.84 -9.53 7.30
C GLN A 47 -29.60 -9.79 8.80
N SER A 48 -29.73 -11.04 9.27
CA SER A 48 -29.49 -11.45 10.65
C SER A 48 -28.02 -11.35 11.08
N GLN A 49 -27.07 -11.25 10.13
CA GLN A 49 -25.64 -11.15 10.43
C GLN A 49 -25.09 -9.71 10.45
N SER A 50 -25.93 -8.67 10.33
CA SER A 50 -25.51 -7.28 10.57
C SER A 50 -25.39 -6.95 12.05
N SER A 51 -24.55 -7.71 12.76
CA SER A 51 -23.86 -7.22 13.96
C SER A 51 -22.47 -6.77 13.53
N ALA A 52 -22.41 -5.74 12.68
CA ALA A 52 -21.16 -5.06 12.43
C ALA A 52 -20.71 -4.45 13.77
N PRO A 53 -19.53 -4.80 14.32
CA PRO A 53 -18.99 -4.06 15.45
C PRO A 53 -18.89 -2.60 15.02
N GLN A 54 -19.56 -1.72 15.77
CA GLN A 54 -19.39 -0.28 15.57
C GLN A 54 -17.90 0.02 15.68
N PRO A 55 -17.29 0.73 14.72
CA PRO A 55 -15.91 1.16 14.87
C PRO A 55 -15.87 2.14 16.04
N VAL A 56 -15.38 1.66 17.19
CA VAL A 56 -14.90 2.55 18.24
C VAL A 56 -13.77 3.34 17.61
N MET A 57 -13.99 4.65 17.45
CA MET A 57 -12.96 5.61 17.08
C MET A 57 -11.96 5.72 18.25
N SER A 58 -11.14 4.70 18.41
CA SER A 58 -9.93 4.77 19.22
C SER A 58 -8.89 5.53 18.40
N SER A 59 -8.72 6.80 18.75
CA SER A 59 -7.64 7.64 18.27
C SER A 59 -6.32 7.11 18.85
N ALA A 60 -5.68 6.21 18.12
CA ALA A 60 -4.26 5.91 18.22
C ALA A 60 -3.85 5.29 16.88
N LEU A 61 -3.40 6.15 15.96
CA LEU A 61 -2.89 5.72 14.67
C LEU A 61 -1.44 5.24 14.87
N GLU A 62 -1.27 4.04 15.40
CA GLU A 62 -0.05 3.26 15.22
C GLU A 62 -0.23 2.47 13.92
N VAL A 63 0.44 2.90 12.85
CA VAL A 63 0.50 2.13 11.61
C VAL A 63 1.42 0.95 11.85
N THR A 64 0.85 -0.20 12.20
CA THR A 64 1.48 -1.50 12.02
C THR A 64 0.88 -2.12 10.75
N LEU A 65 1.66 -2.14 9.66
CA LEU A 65 1.37 -2.96 8.49
C LEU A 65 1.55 -4.43 8.89
N ALA A 66 0.51 -5.05 9.43
CA ALA A 66 0.46 -6.49 9.65
C ALA A 66 -0.58 -7.10 8.69
N ASP A 67 -0.11 -7.48 7.50
CA ASP A 67 -0.84 -8.38 6.59
C ASP A 67 -0.52 -9.83 7.01
N ASP A 68 -1.55 -10.65 7.21
CA ASP A 68 -1.49 -12.01 7.79
C ASP A 68 -1.16 -13.07 6.72
N ARG A 69 -0.14 -12.80 5.89
CA ARG A 69 0.49 -13.77 4.96
C ARG A 69 1.83 -14.20 5.54
N PRO A 70 2.37 -15.40 5.21
CA PRO A 70 3.52 -15.96 5.92
C PRO A 70 4.66 -14.95 6.00
N ARG A 71 4.90 -14.59 7.27
CA ARG A 71 5.97 -13.75 7.80
C ARG A 71 7.21 -13.91 6.94
N PHE A 72 7.74 -12.77 6.49
CA PHE A 72 9.04 -12.65 5.85
C PHE A 72 9.98 -13.77 6.27
N THR A 73 10.64 -14.42 5.31
CA THR A 73 11.73 -15.36 5.62
C THR A 73 12.72 -14.67 6.58
N ALA A 74 13.43 -15.42 7.43
CA ALA A 74 14.34 -14.81 8.42
C ALA A 74 15.33 -13.79 7.79
N GLY A 75 15.73 -14.03 6.52
CA GLY A 75 16.50 -13.06 5.74
C GLY A 75 15.72 -11.81 5.34
N GLN A 76 14.47 -11.95 4.87
CA GLN A 76 13.61 -10.81 4.53
C GLN A 76 13.24 -9.97 5.76
N GLN A 77 12.99 -10.59 6.93
CA GLN A 77 12.68 -9.85 8.15
C GLN A 77 13.89 -9.04 8.64
N ALA A 78 15.10 -9.61 8.56
CA ALA A 78 16.32 -8.90 8.93
C ALA A 78 16.60 -7.69 8.02
N VAL A 79 16.25 -7.80 6.73
CA VAL A 79 16.33 -6.68 5.78
C VAL A 79 15.30 -5.62 6.13
N ASP A 80 14.05 -6.02 6.41
CA ASP A 80 12.97 -5.08 6.75
C ASP A 80 13.26 -4.33 8.07
N ASP A 81 13.74 -5.04 9.10
CA ASP A 81 14.12 -4.45 10.38
C ASP A 81 15.30 -3.46 10.22
N ALA A 82 16.28 -3.79 9.36
CA ALA A 82 17.39 -2.90 9.05
C ALA A 82 16.93 -1.64 8.30
N VAL A 83 16.00 -1.79 7.35
CA VAL A 83 15.39 -0.68 6.60
C VAL A 83 14.57 0.21 7.55
N ALA A 84 13.77 -0.37 8.44
CA ALA A 84 12.99 0.35 9.43
C ALA A 84 13.87 1.15 10.40
N GLY A 85 14.96 0.55 10.90
CA GLY A 85 15.93 1.24 11.77
C GLY A 85 16.65 2.40 11.09
N LEU A 86 16.99 2.24 9.81
CA LEU A 86 17.57 3.30 8.99
C LEU A 86 16.56 4.42 8.73
N ALA A 87 15.31 4.09 8.43
CA ALA A 87 14.25 5.07 8.18
C ALA A 87 13.92 5.94 9.40
N ALA A 88 13.99 5.36 10.61
CA ALA A 88 13.78 6.10 11.86
C ALA A 88 14.88 7.13 12.17
N SER A 89 16.11 6.89 11.68
CA SER A 89 17.26 7.76 11.92
C SER A 89 17.64 8.64 10.72
N ALA A 90 16.97 8.45 9.58
CA ALA A 90 17.26 9.18 8.36
C ALA A 90 16.72 10.63 8.47
N PRO A 91 17.47 11.63 7.95
CA PRO A 91 16.91 12.95 7.71
C PRO A 91 15.69 12.80 6.81
N GLN A 92 14.51 13.23 7.28
CA GLN A 92 13.29 13.22 6.48
C GLN A 92 13.17 14.57 5.77
N PRO A 93 13.49 14.66 4.45
CA PRO A 93 13.54 15.94 3.75
C PRO A 93 12.16 16.59 3.64
N ILE A 94 11.13 15.75 3.64
CA ILE A 94 9.73 16.14 3.76
C ILE A 94 9.16 15.36 4.96
N PRO A 95 8.77 16.03 6.04
CA PRO A 95 8.20 15.34 7.19
C PRO A 95 6.79 14.82 6.85
N PRO A 96 6.42 13.61 7.28
CA PRO A 96 5.14 12.97 6.99
C PRO A 96 3.95 13.82 7.48
N GLU A 97 4.13 14.57 8.57
CA GLU A 97 3.12 15.47 9.12
C GLU A 97 2.82 16.64 8.17
N ALA A 98 3.80 17.14 7.41
CA ALA A 98 3.58 18.19 6.42
C ALA A 98 2.72 17.67 5.25
N ILE A 99 2.96 16.43 4.82
CA ILE A 99 2.15 15.76 3.80
C ILE A 99 0.73 15.52 4.34
N ALA A 100 0.59 14.98 5.56
CA ALA A 100 -0.70 14.75 6.19
C ALA A 100 -1.50 16.06 6.42
N SER A 101 -0.80 17.16 6.71
CA SER A 101 -1.40 18.49 6.81
C SER A 101 -1.90 18.99 5.45
N ALA A 102 -1.11 18.83 4.38
CA ALA A 102 -1.51 19.20 3.02
C ALA A 102 -2.76 18.41 2.56
N ILE A 103 -2.82 17.12 2.88
CA ILE A 103 -3.96 16.25 2.57
C ILE A 103 -5.21 16.69 3.33
N ARG A 104 -5.14 16.86 4.65
CA ARG A 104 -6.29 17.28 5.47
C ARG A 104 -6.80 18.67 5.13
N GLY A 105 -5.92 19.57 4.70
CA GLY A 105 -6.31 20.92 4.29
C GLY A 105 -7.03 20.96 2.95
N ALA A 106 -6.79 19.99 2.07
CA ALA A 106 -7.30 19.96 0.70
C ALA A 106 -8.78 19.64 0.60
N ARG A 107 -9.52 20.52 -0.06
CA ARG A 107 -10.95 20.34 -0.40
C ARG A 107 -11.13 19.65 -1.74
N ASP A 108 -10.17 19.84 -2.64
CA ASP A 108 -10.16 19.25 -3.97
C ASP A 108 -8.74 18.91 -4.45
N ARG A 109 -8.67 18.25 -5.60
CA ARG A 109 -7.41 17.79 -6.21
C ARG A 109 -6.48 18.95 -6.57
N ALA A 110 -7.00 20.07 -7.04
CA ALA A 110 -6.18 21.22 -7.43
C ALA A 110 -5.55 21.87 -6.19
N GLU A 111 -6.32 21.99 -5.11
CA GLU A 111 -5.86 22.52 -3.84
C GLU A 111 -4.84 21.58 -3.16
N LEU A 112 -5.02 20.26 -3.27
CA LEU A 112 -4.04 19.28 -2.81
C LEU A 112 -2.70 19.44 -3.53
N VAL A 113 -2.72 19.52 -4.86
CA VAL A 113 -1.51 19.67 -5.68
C VAL A 113 -0.79 20.98 -5.33
N ALA A 114 -1.54 22.08 -5.17
CA ALA A 114 -0.96 23.36 -4.77
C ALA A 114 -0.31 23.29 -3.38
N ARG A 115 -0.95 22.64 -2.41
CA ARG A 115 -0.39 22.48 -1.05
C ARG A 115 0.84 21.57 -1.04
N LEU A 116 0.82 20.47 -1.78
CA LEU A 116 1.98 19.59 -1.90
C LEU A 116 3.15 20.29 -2.57
N ALA A 117 2.91 21.13 -3.59
CA ALA A 117 3.96 21.92 -4.21
C ALA A 117 4.63 22.88 -3.21
N VAL A 118 3.85 23.49 -2.31
CA VAL A 118 4.40 24.33 -1.22
C VAL A 118 5.25 23.49 -0.25
N VAL A 119 4.75 22.33 0.17
CA VAL A 119 5.49 21.40 1.04
C VAL A 119 6.81 20.99 0.41
N MET A 120 6.81 20.67 -0.89
CA MET A 120 8.03 20.34 -1.64
C MET A 120 8.97 21.53 -1.78
N SER A 121 8.45 22.74 -2.00
CA SER A 121 9.30 23.94 -2.13
C SER A 121 9.99 24.35 -0.82
N GLY A 122 9.43 23.97 0.33
CA GLY A 122 10.02 24.18 1.65
C GLY A 122 10.92 23.03 2.11
N ALA A 123 11.02 21.95 1.33
CA ALA A 123 11.87 20.82 1.64
C ALA A 123 13.35 21.19 1.49
N ASP A 124 14.21 20.60 2.33
CA ASP A 124 15.64 20.76 2.17
C ASP A 124 16.15 19.92 0.99
N ASP A 125 16.30 20.56 -0.17
CA ASP A 125 16.86 20.01 -1.39
C ASP A 125 18.20 19.28 -1.18
N ARG A 126 19.01 19.73 -0.22
CA ARG A 126 20.31 19.11 0.08
C ARG A 126 20.11 17.82 0.85
N ALA A 127 19.24 17.81 1.84
CA ALA A 127 18.87 16.60 2.57
C ALA A 127 18.23 15.57 1.63
N PHE A 128 17.37 16.02 0.71
CA PHE A 128 16.75 15.15 -0.29
C PHE A 128 17.78 14.46 -1.20
N ARG A 129 18.72 15.22 -1.74
CA ARG A 129 19.81 14.68 -2.57
C ARG A 129 20.69 13.68 -1.81
N GLN A 130 21.04 13.99 -0.57
CA GLN A 130 21.85 13.09 0.27
C GLN A 130 21.15 11.76 0.57
N VAL A 131 19.83 11.80 0.81
CA VAL A 131 19.04 10.57 1.00
C VAL A 131 18.97 9.75 -0.29
N LEU A 132 18.74 10.40 -1.44
CA LEU A 132 18.71 9.73 -2.74
C LEU A 132 20.06 9.09 -3.10
N GLU A 133 21.17 9.80 -2.90
CA GLU A 133 22.52 9.28 -3.13
C GLU A 133 22.81 8.04 -2.26
N ARG A 134 22.44 8.09 -0.98
CA ARG A 134 22.59 6.96 -0.07
C ARG A 134 21.73 5.77 -0.47
N ALA A 135 20.50 5.99 -0.93
CA ALA A 135 19.60 4.94 -1.39
C ALA A 135 20.12 4.25 -2.66
N MET A 136 20.62 5.02 -3.63
CA MET A 136 21.24 4.47 -4.84
C MET A 136 22.47 3.62 -4.50
N MET A 137 23.35 4.12 -3.63
CA MET A 137 24.52 3.36 -3.16
C MET A 137 24.11 2.06 -2.44
N ALA A 138 23.10 2.10 -1.58
CA ALA A 138 22.60 0.91 -0.90
C ALA A 138 21.99 -0.12 -1.89
N ALA A 139 21.31 0.35 -2.94
CA ALA A 139 20.77 -0.51 -3.99
C ALA A 139 21.89 -1.17 -4.81
N GLU A 140 22.94 -0.44 -5.15
CA GLU A 140 24.12 -0.97 -5.85
C GLU A 140 24.84 -2.05 -5.01
N ILE A 141 25.06 -1.80 -3.73
CA ILE A 141 25.70 -2.75 -2.81
C ILE A 141 24.86 -4.02 -2.67
N ASN A 142 23.55 -3.90 -2.44
CA ASN A 142 22.66 -5.06 -2.35
C ASN A 142 22.61 -5.84 -3.68
N GLY A 143 22.58 -5.15 -4.82
CA GLY A 143 22.63 -5.78 -6.13
C GLY A 143 23.90 -6.60 -6.36
N ALA A 144 25.07 -6.10 -5.93
CA ALA A 144 26.33 -6.83 -6.02
C ALA A 144 26.35 -8.07 -5.11
N ILE A 145 25.84 -7.96 -3.88
CA ILE A 145 25.79 -9.07 -2.92
C ILE A 145 24.87 -10.19 -3.42
N GLU A 146 23.70 -9.86 -3.98
CA GLU A 146 22.81 -10.88 -4.56
C GLU A 146 23.42 -11.53 -5.81
N ALA A 147 24.12 -10.76 -6.64
CA ALA A 147 24.80 -11.30 -7.82
C ALA A 147 25.88 -12.33 -7.43
N GLU A 148 26.68 -12.06 -6.39
CA GLU A 148 27.66 -13.01 -5.85
C GLU A 148 26.99 -14.27 -5.27
N ARG A 149 25.89 -14.13 -4.52
CA ARG A 149 25.17 -15.27 -3.94
C ARG A 149 24.57 -16.20 -4.99
N THR A 150 24.12 -15.67 -6.13
CA THR A 150 23.59 -16.47 -7.25
C THR A 150 24.66 -17.11 -8.13
N ALA A 151 25.92 -16.65 -8.06
CA ALA A 151 27.04 -17.21 -8.82
C ALA A 151 27.71 -18.41 -8.11
N GLU A 152 27.49 -18.56 -6.80
CA GLU A 152 28.06 -19.64 -5.98
C GLU A 152 27.08 -20.81 -5.69
N GLY A 153 25.82 -20.73 -6.16
CA GLY A 153 24.79 -21.77 -6.01
C GLY A 153 24.52 -22.55 -7.31
#